data_AF-A0A2N1UBX0-F1
#
_entry.id   AF-A0A2N1UBX0-F1
#
_cell.length_a   1.000
_cell.length_b   1.000
_cell.length_c   1.000
_cell.angle_alpha   90.00
_cell.angle_beta   90.00
_cell.angle_gamma   90.00
#
_symmetry.space_group_name_H-M   'P 1'
#
loop_
_entity.id
_entity.type
_entity.pdbx_description
1 polymer ?
#
loop_
_entity_poly.entity_id
_entity_poly.type
_entity_poly.pdbx_seq_one_letter_code
_entity_poly.pdbx_strand_id
1 'polypeptide(L)' 'PQDLDLMQELGESIKTTSRCGLGQTSPNPVLTTLKNFRPLYENKVKKYPDGMQPTFDIRKALADAEKIANRQSVIYTK' A
#
# COMPACT_ATOMS: atom_id res chain seq x y z
N PRO A 1 4.51 0.94 -9.18
CA PRO A 1 5.92 1.44 -9.18
C PRO A 1 6.16 2.53 -8.15
N GLN A 2 5.24 3.51 -8.05
CA GLN A 2 5.30 4.57 -7.02
C GLN A 2 5.34 4.02 -5.58
N ASP A 3 4.72 2.86 -5.32
CA ASP A 3 4.73 2.24 -3.99
C ASP A 3 6.15 1.94 -3.50
N LEU A 4 7.08 1.57 -4.39
CA LEU A 4 8.46 1.26 -3.99
C LEU A 4 9.22 2.52 -3.57
N ASP A 5 8.97 3.63 -4.24
CA ASP A 5 9.59 4.91 -3.93
C ASP A 5 9.02 5.44 -2.60
N LEU A 6 7.71 5.31 -2.40
CA LEU A 6 7.05 5.63 -1.13
C LEU A 6 7.56 4.76 0.03
N MET A 7 7.74 3.45 -0.20
CA MET A 7 8.32 2.55 0.81
C MET A 7 9.73 2.96 1.21
N GLN A 8 10.54 3.43 0.26
CA GLN A 8 11.89 3.91 0.53
C GLN A 8 11.85 5.21 1.35
N GLU A 9 11.07 6.21 0.92
CA GLU A 9 10.92 7.49 1.63
C GLU A 9 10.42 7.27 3.06
N LEU A 10 9.40 6.40 3.22
CA LEU A 10 8.84 6.08 4.52
C LEU A 10 9.87 5.37 5.42
N GLY A 11 10.63 4.43 4.87
CA GLY A 11 11.68 3.72 5.61
C GLY A 11 12.79 4.66 6.08
N GLU A 12 13.23 5.59 5.22
CA GLU A 12 14.22 6.61 5.57
C GLU A 12 13.70 7.59 6.63
N SER A 13 12.43 7.99 6.52
CA SER A 13 11.74 8.83 7.51
C SER A 13 11.64 8.12 8.87
N ILE A 14 11.18 6.88 8.91
CA ILE A 14 11.09 6.09 10.15
C ILE A 14 12.46 5.95 10.81
N LYS A 15 13.50 5.65 10.01
CA LYS A 15 14.87 5.47 10.49
C LYS A 15 15.42 6.71 11.17
N THR A 16 15.17 7.89 10.60
CA THR A 16 15.74 9.16 11.06
C THR A 16 14.91 9.84 12.15
N THR A 17 13.60 9.65 12.16
CA THR A 17 12.69 10.36 13.08
C THR A 17 12.37 9.57 14.36
N SER A 18 12.63 8.26 14.37
CA SER A 18 12.36 7.42 15.54
C SER A 18 13.29 7.70 16.71
N ARG A 19 12.72 7.82 17.92
CA ARG A 19 13.46 8.10 19.16
C ARG A 19 14.03 6.86 19.85
N CYS A 20 13.55 5.66 19.50
CA CYS A 20 14.01 4.40 20.06
C CYS A 20 14.80 3.57 19.03
N GLY A 21 15.71 2.73 19.50
CA GLY A 21 16.56 1.90 18.63
C GLY A 21 15.76 0.90 17.77
N LEU A 22 14.60 0.44 18.25
CA LEU A 22 13.73 -0.42 17.45
C LEU A 22 13.16 0.31 16.23
N GLY A 23 12.66 1.54 16.40
CA GLY A 23 12.15 2.33 15.28
C GLY A 23 13.24 2.71 14.28
N GLN A 24 14.46 2.97 14.75
CA GLN A 24 15.60 3.26 13.87
C GLN A 24 16.04 2.05 13.04
N THR A 25 15.88 0.83 13.57
CA THR A 25 16.36 -0.41 12.94
C THR A 25 15.30 -1.18 12.18
N SER A 26 14.01 -1.02 12.53
CA SER A 26 12.90 -1.72 11.87
C SER A 26 12.79 -1.52 10.35
N PRO A 27 13.15 -0.37 9.73
CA PRO A 27 13.09 -0.25 8.28
C PRO A 27 14.31 -0.84 7.56
N ASN A 28 15.38 -1.23 8.26
CA ASN A 28 16.62 -1.71 7.62
C ASN A 28 16.40 -2.94 6.70
N PRO A 29 15.61 -3.96 7.06
CA PRO A 29 15.36 -5.09 6.17
C PRO A 29 14.75 -4.64 4.84
N VAL A 30 13.77 -3.72 4.87
CA VAL A 30 13.10 -3.21 3.67
C VAL A 30 14.03 -2.33 2.83
N LEU A 31 14.76 -1.41 3.45
CA LEU A 31 15.68 -0.51 2.73
C LEU A 31 16.83 -1.28 2.08
N THR A 32 17.38 -2.29 2.78
CA THR A 32 18.47 -3.11 2.25
C THR A 32 18.01 -4.03 1.13
N THR A 33 16.83 -4.64 1.24
CA THR A 33 16.30 -5.48 0.16
C THR A 33 15.85 -4.67 -1.04
N LEU A 34 15.26 -3.48 -0.85
CA LEU A 34 14.98 -2.55 -1.96
C LEU A 34 16.27 -2.14 -2.66
N LYS A 35 17.33 -1.78 -1.91
CA LYS A 35 18.62 -1.40 -2.50
C LYS A 35 19.25 -2.53 -3.32
N ASN A 36 19.25 -3.76 -2.80
CA ASN A 36 19.99 -4.87 -3.41
C ASN A 36 19.15 -5.69 -4.42
N PHE A 37 17.83 -5.69 -4.28
CA PHE A 37 16.92 -6.58 -5.02
C PHE A 37 15.75 -5.83 -5.66
N ARG A 38 15.87 -4.51 -5.93
CA ARG A 38 14.82 -3.71 -6.57
C ARG A 38 14.14 -4.38 -7.78
N PRO A 39 14.86 -5.02 -8.73
CA PRO A 39 14.20 -5.68 -9.85
C PRO A 39 13.22 -6.80 -9.43
N LEU A 40 13.47 -7.49 -8.31
CA LEU A 40 12.55 -8.50 -7.78
C LEU A 40 11.25 -7.86 -7.25
N TYR A 41 11.35 -6.68 -6.63
CA TYR A 41 10.17 -5.92 -6.21
C TYR A 41 9.39 -5.41 -7.41
N GLU A 42 10.06 -4.82 -8.40
CA GLU A 42 9.43 -4.29 -9.61
C GLU A 42 8.65 -5.37 -10.37
N ASN A 43 9.17 -6.60 -10.42
CA ASN A 43 8.48 -7.75 -11.01
C ASN A 43 7.23 -8.21 -10.23
N LYS A 44 7.07 -7.81 -8.97
CA LYS A 44 5.91 -8.17 -8.12
C LYS A 44 4.86 -7.05 -8.05
N VAL A 45 5.27 -5.81 -8.25
CA VAL A 45 4.37 -4.65 -8.24
C VAL A 45 3.65 -4.54 -9.58
N LYS A 46 2.32 -4.53 -9.55
CA LYS A 46 1.48 -4.41 -10.74
C LYS A 46 0.85 -3.02 -10.80
N LYS A 47 0.67 -2.51 -12.02
CA LYS A 47 -0.21 -1.36 -12.27
C LYS A 47 -1.63 -1.90 -12.44
N TYR A 48 -2.58 -1.30 -11.73
CA TYR A 48 -3.99 -1.65 -11.82
C TYR A 48 -4.69 -0.60 -12.69
N PRO A 49 -5.17 -0.98 -13.90
CA PRO A 49 -5.73 -0.03 -14.87
C PRO A 49 -7.07 0.58 -14.43
N ASP A 50 -7.76 -0.10 -13.51
CA ASP A 50 -8.98 0.37 -12.83
C ASP A 50 -8.69 1.25 -11.60
N GLY A 51 -7.40 1.44 -11.25
CA GLY A 51 -6.98 2.21 -10.08
C GLY A 51 -7.30 1.54 -8.74
N MET A 52 -7.81 0.31 -8.75
CA MET A 52 -8.18 -0.42 -7.54
C MET A 52 -6.97 -1.15 -6.96
N GLN A 53 -6.86 -1.14 -5.64
CA GLN A 53 -5.84 -1.91 -4.93
C GLN A 53 -6.28 -3.37 -4.79
N PRO A 54 -5.39 -4.37 -4.96
CA PRO A 54 -5.74 -5.79 -4.95
C PRO A 54 -6.26 -6.29 -3.59
N THR A 55 -5.89 -5.60 -2.51
CA THR A 55 -6.31 -5.93 -1.15
C THR A 55 -7.60 -5.25 -0.73
N PHE A 56 -8.13 -4.33 -1.53
CA PHE A 56 -9.31 -3.55 -1.20
C PHE A 56 -10.56 -4.07 -1.93
N ASP A 57 -11.51 -4.60 -1.16
CA ASP A 57 -12.80 -5.03 -1.68
C ASP A 57 -13.81 -3.88 -1.55
N ILE A 58 -14.09 -3.22 -2.69
CA ILE A 58 -15.03 -2.11 -2.76
C ILE A 58 -16.45 -2.51 -2.35
N ARG A 59 -16.88 -3.73 -2.66
CA ARG A 59 -18.25 -4.17 -2.36
C ARG A 59 -18.41 -4.40 -0.87
N LYS A 60 -17.41 -5.02 -0.25
CA LYS A 60 -17.37 -5.15 1.22
C LYS A 60 -17.34 -3.79 1.90
N ALA A 61 -16.60 -2.82 1.35
CA ALA A 61 -16.53 -1.47 1.90
C ALA A 61 -17.87 -0.69 1.78
N LEU A 62 -18.65 -0.94 0.74
CA LEU A 62 -19.93 -0.23 0.49
C LEU A 62 -21.15 -0.88 1.12
N ALA A 63 -21.08 -2.15 1.53
CA ALA A 63 -22.22 -2.94 1.98
C ALA A 63 -23.06 -2.26 3.08
N ASP A 64 -22.41 -1.68 4.09
CA ASP A 64 -23.11 -1.02 5.20
C ASP A 64 -23.85 0.25 4.72
N ALA A 65 -23.20 1.04 3.87
CA ALA A 65 -23.77 2.27 3.33
C ALA A 65 -24.95 1.98 2.39
N GLU A 66 -24.85 0.98 1.52
CA GLU A 66 -25.93 0.58 0.61
C GLU A 66 -27.16 0.07 1.39
N LYS A 67 -26.93 -0.67 2.48
CA LYS A 67 -27.99 -1.15 3.37
C LYS A 67 -28.72 -0.01 4.08
N ILE A 68 -27.98 0.99 4.57
CA ILE A 68 -28.56 2.16 5.24
C ILE A 68 -29.33 3.04 4.24
N ALA A 69 -28.74 3.29 3.07
CA ALA A 69 -29.33 4.16 2.04
C ALA A 69 -30.47 3.48 1.26
N ASN A 70 -30.69 2.19 1.47
CA ASN A 70 -31.65 1.36 0.76
C ASN A 70 -31.54 1.49 -0.77
N ARG A 71 -30.31 1.61 -1.29
CA ARG A 71 -30.01 1.72 -2.73
C ARG A 71 -28.60 1.22 -3.04
N GLN A 72 -28.41 0.67 -4.24
CA GLN A 72 -27.10 0.20 -4.72
C GLN A 72 -26.23 1.33 -5.27
N SER A 73 -24.92 1.13 -5.21
CA SER A 73 -23.94 2.02 -5.83
C SER A 73 -23.96 1.92 -7.36
N VAL A 74 -24.02 3.08 -8.01
CA VAL A 74 -24.12 3.23 -9.48
C VAL A 74 -22.77 3.17 -10.19
N ILE A 75 -21.67 3.34 -9.45
CA ILE A 75 -20.31 3.43 -10.00
C ILE A 75 -19.64 2.05 -10.03
N TYR A 76 -19.97 1.17 -9.08
CA TYR A 76 -19.31 -0.14 -8.90
C TYR A 76 -20.29 -1.31 -9.07
N THR A 77 -21.12 -1.23 -10.11
CA THR A 77 -22.23 -2.17 -10.34
C THR A 77 -21.78 -3.52 -10.96
N LYS A 78 -20.52 -3.63 -11.39
CA LYS A 78 -19.98 -4.81 -12.10
C LYS A 78 -19.14 -5.71 -11.23
#